data_AF-A0A940URD0-F1
#
_entry.id   AF-A0A940URD0-F1
#
_cell.length_a   1.000
_cell.length_b   1.000
_cell.length_c   1.000
_cell.angle_alpha   90.00
_cell.angle_beta   90.00
_cell.angle_gamma   90.00
#
_symmetry.space_group_name_H-M   'P 1'
#
loop_
_entity.id
_entity.type
_entity.pdbx_description
1 polymer ?
#
loop_
_entity_poly.entity_id
_entity_poly.type
_entity_poly.pdbx_seq_one_letter_code
_entity_poly.pdbx_strand_id
1 'polypeptide(L)'
;MAFIIQTNYKRNRKTIPGDTLMGEFIEQKTASYIEPERKGTAKGDEIGFSRKKHEAAVYNITKLKIKYLAFIIAISYGLLRKWRTEEKFKEMIKKYSRQFAECFCGYIDKLVEEESEKINKLSDEEYEIYLAECQHRLSDGDLYGPQICAEVQRILEMRIAEIDHRRKQGASGPKDDIYLVMLERALNWSNIDLKPKSGLLKQITDDIKRRRREQLDRDKERGATIIDQDPIELFKKVLAHENLTDKDREQAIQLLEVELELLKHGYRFFKSEDYE
;
A
#
# COMPACT_ATOMS: atom_id res chain seq x y z
N MET A 1 14.22 -28.00 8.19
CA MET A 1 13.02 -27.78 7.35
C MET A 1 12.76 -26.29 7.35
N ALA A 2 12.64 -25.65 6.19
CA ALA A 2 12.18 -24.27 6.11
C ALA A 2 10.66 -24.26 6.25
N PHE A 3 10.13 -23.67 7.33
CA PHE A 3 8.69 -23.47 7.47
C PHE A 3 8.29 -22.27 6.61
N ILE A 4 7.60 -22.52 5.50
CA ILE A 4 6.94 -21.46 4.75
C ILE A 4 5.60 -21.22 5.43
N ILE A 5 5.50 -20.16 6.22
CA ILE A 5 4.23 -19.76 6.83
C ILE A 5 3.65 -18.63 6.00
N GLN A 6 2.55 -18.92 5.31
CA GLN A 6 1.75 -17.91 4.64
C GLN A 6 0.62 -17.49 5.55
N THR A 7 0.73 -16.28 6.08
CA THR A 7 -0.37 -15.69 6.84
C THR A 7 -1.25 -14.89 5.89
N ASN A 8 -2.57 -15.11 5.91
CA ASN A 8 -3.52 -14.14 5.33
C ASN A 8 -3.58 -12.83 6.14
N TYR A 9 -2.86 -12.78 7.26
CA TYR A 9 -2.69 -11.59 8.08
C TYR A 9 -1.86 -10.53 7.38
N LYS A 10 -2.47 -9.35 7.19
CA LYS A 10 -1.72 -8.13 6.89
C LYS A 10 -0.97 -7.75 8.17
N ARG A 11 0.34 -8.03 8.20
CA ARG A 11 1.25 -7.64 9.28
C ARG A 11 0.92 -6.18 9.64
N ASN A 12 0.63 -5.93 10.91
CA ASN A 12 0.24 -4.61 11.42
C ASN A 12 1.48 -3.68 11.42
N ARG A 13 2.04 -3.40 10.24
CA ARG A 13 2.97 -2.29 10.00
C ARG A 13 2.14 -1.02 10.16
N LYS A 14 1.83 -0.67 11.42
CA LYS A 14 0.95 0.46 11.71
C LYS A 14 1.62 1.78 11.32
N THR A 15 2.94 1.83 11.18
CA THR A 15 3.64 3.01 10.69
C THR A 15 3.69 2.99 9.17
N ILE A 16 3.42 4.14 8.57
CA ILE A 16 3.70 4.37 7.14
C ILE A 16 5.22 4.37 7.02
N PRO A 17 5.83 3.40 6.31
CA PRO A 17 7.28 3.36 6.17
C PRO A 17 7.73 4.48 5.23
N GLY A 18 8.73 5.29 5.62
CA GLY A 18 9.19 6.43 4.82
C GLY A 18 9.80 6.06 3.46
N ASP A 19 10.19 4.80 3.29
CA ASP A 19 10.80 4.22 2.09
C ASP A 19 9.78 3.64 1.08
N THR A 20 8.49 3.74 1.39
CA THR A 20 7.39 3.33 0.49
C THR A 20 6.85 4.53 -0.29
N LEU A 21 6.14 4.27 -1.40
CA LEU A 21 5.59 5.32 -2.25
C LEU A 21 4.59 6.21 -1.51
N MET A 22 3.74 5.65 -0.64
CA MET A 22 2.86 6.47 0.23
C MET A 22 3.67 7.23 1.27
N GLY A 23 4.67 6.59 1.88
CA GLY A 23 5.55 7.22 2.86
C GLY A 23 6.20 8.48 2.33
N GLU A 24 6.91 8.35 1.21
CA GLU A 24 7.57 9.47 0.53
C GLU A 24 6.56 10.56 0.14
N PHE A 25 5.38 10.19 -0.37
CA PHE A 25 4.35 11.16 -0.72
C PHE A 25 3.88 11.95 0.51
N ILE A 26 3.61 11.28 1.62
CA ILE A 26 3.14 11.91 2.86
C ILE A 26 4.23 12.82 3.43
N GLU A 27 5.48 12.34 3.49
CA GLU A 27 6.63 13.13 3.95
C GLU A 27 6.81 14.38 3.08
N GLN A 28 6.80 14.22 1.76
CA GLN A 28 6.94 15.35 0.84
C GLN A 28 5.81 16.38 1.03
N LYS A 29 4.55 15.95 1.13
CA LYS A 29 3.41 16.88 1.32
C LYS A 29 3.46 17.58 2.67
N THR A 30 3.84 16.88 3.73
CA THR A 30 3.92 17.46 5.08
C THR A 30 5.09 18.43 5.21
N ALA A 31 6.26 18.07 4.66
CA ALA A 31 7.45 18.93 4.67
C ALA A 31 7.28 20.20 3.82
N SER A 32 6.63 20.09 2.65
CA SER A 32 6.42 21.23 1.75
C SER A 32 5.34 22.23 2.20
N TYR A 33 4.59 21.93 3.27
CA TYR A 33 3.49 22.79 3.70
C TYR A 33 3.95 24.01 4.51
N ILE A 34 3.57 25.18 4.01
CA ILE A 34 3.74 26.48 4.65
C ILE A 34 2.38 26.90 5.24
N GLU A 35 2.32 27.08 6.55
CA GLU A 35 1.09 27.49 7.25
C GLU A 35 0.76 28.96 6.91
N PRO A 36 -0.48 29.27 6.48
CA PRO A 36 -0.86 30.63 6.12
C PRO A 36 -0.86 31.56 7.34
N GLU A 37 -0.19 32.71 7.20
CA GLU A 37 -0.18 33.77 8.21
C GLU A 37 -1.49 34.59 8.17
N ARG A 38 -1.89 35.16 9.32
CA ARG A 38 -3.08 36.03 9.44
C ARG A 38 -2.93 37.44 8.87
N LYS A 39 -1.82 37.77 8.20
CA LYS A 39 -1.52 39.17 7.82
C LYS A 39 -2.57 39.69 6.83
N GLY A 40 -3.40 40.63 7.30
CA GLY A 40 -4.42 41.33 6.50
C GLY A 40 -5.78 40.64 6.42
N THR A 41 -5.99 39.51 7.11
CA THR A 41 -7.28 38.80 7.12
C THR A 41 -8.20 39.42 8.19
N ALA A 42 -9.44 39.80 7.83
CA ALA A 42 -10.35 40.45 8.77
C ALA A 42 -10.77 39.46 9.88
N LYS A 43 -11.17 40.01 11.04
CA LYS A 43 -11.65 39.19 12.16
C LYS A 43 -12.94 38.49 11.74
N GLY A 44 -12.88 37.17 11.54
CA GLY A 44 -14.01 36.33 11.15
C GLY A 44 -13.79 35.60 9.83
N ASP A 45 -12.84 36.04 9.02
CA ASP A 45 -12.49 35.37 7.78
C ASP A 45 -11.73 34.08 8.06
N GLU A 46 -11.97 33.06 7.22
CA GLU A 46 -11.28 31.80 7.33
C GLU A 46 -9.80 31.94 6.96
N ILE A 47 -8.95 31.61 7.93
CA ILE A 47 -7.53 31.35 7.67
C ILE A 47 -7.43 29.91 7.19
N GLY A 48 -6.49 29.64 6.28
CA GLY A 48 -6.26 28.28 5.78
C GLY A 48 -5.87 27.30 6.89
N PHE A 49 -5.49 26.09 6.51
CA PHE A 49 -5.30 25.02 7.50
C PHE A 49 -4.09 25.29 8.40
N SER A 50 -4.23 24.95 9.68
CA SER A 50 -3.04 24.82 10.52
C SER A 50 -2.18 23.66 10.04
N ARG A 51 -0.88 23.64 10.37
CA ARG A 51 0.01 22.54 9.99
C ARG A 51 -0.54 21.16 10.38
N LYS A 52 -1.05 21.00 11.61
CA LYS A 52 -1.65 19.73 12.07
C LYS A 52 -2.91 19.34 11.30
N LYS A 53 -3.73 20.31 10.89
CA LYS A 53 -4.94 20.04 10.09
C LYS A 53 -4.58 19.67 8.65
N HIS A 54 -3.57 20.32 8.08
CA HIS A 54 -3.02 19.93 6.80
C HIS A 54 -2.45 18.50 6.83
N GLU A 55 -1.60 18.19 7.80
CA GLU A 55 -1.03 16.86 8.02
C GLU A 55 -2.15 15.81 8.18
N ALA A 56 -3.18 16.12 8.98
CA ALA A 56 -4.33 15.26 9.12
C ALA A 56 -5.04 14.99 7.79
N ALA A 57 -5.19 15.99 6.92
CA ALA A 57 -5.80 15.80 5.61
C ALA A 57 -4.96 14.86 4.73
N VAL A 58 -3.63 14.99 4.76
CA VAL A 58 -2.70 14.10 4.04
C VAL A 58 -2.85 12.66 4.53
N TYR A 59 -2.75 12.41 5.84
CA TYR A 59 -2.85 11.05 6.39
C TYR A 59 -4.25 10.40 6.21
N ASN A 60 -5.32 11.19 6.06
CA ASN A 60 -6.68 10.68 5.87
C ASN A 60 -6.94 10.09 4.47
N ILE A 61 -5.97 10.14 3.55
CA ILE A 61 -6.06 9.39 2.29
C ILE A 61 -5.85 7.88 2.50
N THR A 62 -5.28 7.48 3.64
CA THR A 62 -5.09 6.08 4.02
C THR A 62 -6.38 5.47 4.61
N LYS A 63 -6.43 4.13 4.69
CA LYS A 63 -7.52 3.40 5.39
C LYS A 63 -7.25 3.17 6.88
N LEU A 64 -6.27 3.88 7.46
CA LEU A 64 -5.94 3.76 8.88
C LEU A 64 -7.13 4.15 9.77
N LYS A 65 -7.23 3.48 10.93
CA LYS A 65 -8.28 3.78 11.91
C LYS A 65 -8.11 5.20 12.42
N ILE A 66 -9.20 5.97 12.46
CA ILE A 66 -9.20 7.38 12.89
C ILE A 66 -8.57 7.64 14.28
N LYS A 67 -8.75 6.73 15.24
CA LYS A 67 -8.09 6.85 16.56
C LYS A 67 -6.57 6.76 16.45
N TYR A 68 -6.09 5.91 15.56
CA TYR A 68 -4.67 5.73 15.31
C TYR A 68 -4.08 6.90 14.52
N LEU A 69 -4.81 7.44 13.55
CA LEU A 69 -4.43 8.69 12.88
C LEU A 69 -4.30 9.85 13.87
N ALA A 70 -5.28 10.02 14.77
CA ALA A 70 -5.22 11.07 15.79
C ALA A 70 -3.99 10.94 16.71
N PHE A 71 -3.60 9.70 17.02
CA PHE A 71 -2.38 9.40 17.77
C PHE A 71 -1.11 9.80 16.99
N ILE A 72 -0.97 9.40 15.72
CA ILE A 72 0.16 9.77 14.86
C ILE A 72 0.35 11.29 14.81
N ILE A 73 -0.74 12.04 14.61
CA ILE A 73 -0.70 13.50 14.41
C ILE A 73 -0.64 14.26 15.76
N ALA A 74 -0.65 13.55 16.89
CA ALA A 74 -0.69 14.12 18.24
C ALA A 74 -1.83 15.16 18.40
N ILE A 75 -3.06 14.74 18.09
CA ILE A 75 -4.30 15.52 18.29
C ILE A 75 -5.38 14.66 18.97
N SER A 76 -6.40 15.31 19.52
CA SER A 76 -7.52 14.58 20.12
C SER A 76 -8.38 13.92 19.04
N TYR A 77 -8.89 12.73 19.35
CA TYR A 77 -9.81 11.99 18.49
C TYR A 77 -11.06 12.81 18.12
N GLY A 78 -11.61 13.56 19.09
CA GLY A 78 -12.78 14.43 18.88
C GLY A 78 -12.50 15.56 17.89
N LEU A 79 -11.32 16.16 17.93
CA LEU A 79 -10.92 17.22 17.00
C LEU A 79 -10.83 16.69 15.56
N LEU A 80 -10.19 15.53 15.35
CA LEU A 80 -10.09 14.92 14.02
C LEU A 80 -11.46 14.54 13.46
N ARG A 81 -12.37 14.04 14.31
CA ARG A 81 -13.76 13.79 13.91
C ARG A 81 -14.46 15.05 13.43
N LYS A 82 -14.29 16.16 14.17
CA LYS A 82 -14.84 17.46 13.78
C LYS A 82 -14.31 17.88 12.42
N TRP A 83 -12.99 17.88 12.21
CA TRP A 83 -12.39 18.26 10.92
C TRP A 83 -12.94 17.46 9.74
N ARG A 84 -13.17 16.14 9.90
CA ARG A 84 -13.74 15.29 8.84
C ARG A 84 -15.17 15.65 8.42
N THR A 85 -15.89 16.44 9.22
CA THR A 85 -17.21 16.95 8.85
C THR A 85 -17.14 18.22 8.01
N GLU A 86 -15.99 18.89 7.97
CA GLU A 86 -15.82 20.16 7.27
C GLU A 86 -15.58 19.94 5.77
N GLU A 87 -16.31 20.64 4.92
CA GLU A 87 -16.24 20.44 3.46
C GLU A 87 -14.84 20.72 2.90
N LYS A 88 -14.20 21.83 3.29
CA LYS A 88 -12.82 22.14 2.88
C LYS A 88 -11.83 21.03 3.23
N PHE A 89 -12.05 20.32 4.34
CA PHE A 89 -11.18 19.21 4.75
C PHE A 89 -11.40 18.00 3.84
N LYS A 90 -12.65 17.68 3.49
CA LYS A 90 -12.98 16.62 2.53
C LYS A 90 -12.43 16.91 1.14
N GLU A 91 -12.53 18.16 0.69
CA GLU A 91 -11.95 18.63 -0.58
C GLU A 91 -10.43 18.44 -0.60
N MET A 92 -9.76 18.78 0.51
CA MET A 92 -8.31 18.58 0.64
C MET A 92 -7.93 17.09 0.59
N ILE A 93 -8.66 16.21 1.27
CA ILE A 93 -8.44 14.74 1.19
C ILE A 93 -8.63 14.26 -0.25
N LYS A 94 -9.68 14.72 -0.95
CA LYS A 94 -9.93 14.36 -2.35
C LYS A 94 -8.79 14.82 -3.25
N LYS A 95 -8.30 16.05 -3.05
CA LYS A 95 -7.13 16.59 -3.76
C LYS A 95 -5.90 15.71 -3.55
N TYR A 96 -5.58 15.35 -2.30
CA TYR A 96 -4.43 14.48 -2.02
C TYR A 96 -4.60 13.06 -2.55
N SER A 97 -5.81 12.51 -2.51
CA SER A 97 -6.10 11.19 -3.10
C SER A 97 -5.83 11.18 -4.59
N ARG A 98 -6.24 12.23 -5.32
CA ARG A 98 -5.95 12.39 -6.74
C ARG A 98 -4.45 12.56 -7.01
N GLN A 99 -3.77 13.42 -6.25
CA GLN A 99 -2.32 13.64 -6.42
C GLN A 99 -1.52 12.36 -6.17
N PHE A 100 -1.91 11.57 -5.16
CA PHE A 100 -1.27 10.29 -4.91
C PHE A 100 -1.57 9.28 -6.03
N ALA A 101 -2.80 9.23 -6.54
CA ALA A 101 -3.12 8.36 -7.66
C ALA A 101 -2.31 8.71 -8.93
N GLU A 102 -2.11 10.00 -9.20
CA GLU A 102 -1.22 10.48 -10.26
C GLU A 102 0.24 10.06 -10.00
N CYS A 103 0.72 10.16 -8.76
CA CYS A 103 2.05 9.68 -8.36
C CYS A 103 2.23 8.17 -8.55
N PHE A 104 1.26 7.36 -8.13
CA PHE A 104 1.25 5.90 -8.32
C PHE A 104 1.30 5.52 -9.81
N CYS A 105 0.46 6.14 -10.63
CA CYS A 105 0.44 5.86 -12.07
C CYS A 105 1.70 6.37 -12.77
N GLY A 106 2.27 7.49 -12.32
CA GLY A 106 3.56 7.99 -12.81
C GLY A 106 4.72 7.07 -12.42
N TYR A 107 4.66 6.43 -11.25
CA TYR A 107 5.64 5.42 -10.86
C TYR A 107 5.62 4.21 -11.80
N ILE A 108 4.43 3.76 -12.25
CA ILE A 108 4.33 2.70 -13.26
C ILE A 108 4.97 3.14 -14.58
N ASP A 109 4.76 4.39 -15.03
CA ASP A 109 5.41 4.89 -16.25
C ASP A 109 6.94 4.86 -16.14
N LYS A 110 7.46 5.26 -14.97
CA LYS A 110 8.90 5.19 -14.67
C LYS A 110 9.42 3.75 -14.73
N LEU A 111 8.68 2.78 -14.16
CA LEU A 111 9.05 1.36 -14.26
C LEU A 111 9.13 0.88 -15.72
N VAL A 112 8.21 1.34 -16.57
CA VAL A 112 8.20 0.98 -18.00
C VAL A 112 9.42 1.53 -18.73
N GLU A 113 9.83 2.75 -18.41
CA GLU A 113 11.03 3.37 -18.97
C GLU A 113 12.29 2.64 -18.51
N GLU A 114 12.42 2.38 -17.21
CA GLU A 114 13.55 1.64 -16.65
C GLU A 114 13.63 0.20 -17.18
N GLU A 115 12.51 -0.50 -17.27
CA GLU A 115 12.43 -1.87 -17.81
C GLU A 115 12.91 -1.93 -19.26
N SER A 116 12.50 -0.94 -20.08
CA SER A 116 12.92 -0.83 -21.48
C SER A 116 14.44 -0.65 -21.62
N GLU A 117 15.08 -0.02 -20.63
CA GLU A 117 16.52 0.21 -20.61
C GLU A 117 17.31 -0.97 -20.02
N LYS A 118 16.74 -1.70 -19.05
CA LYS A 118 17.43 -2.69 -18.21
C LYS A 118 17.37 -4.12 -18.73
N ILE A 119 16.34 -4.51 -19.50
CA ILE A 119 16.06 -5.91 -19.87
C ILE A 119 17.23 -6.65 -20.57
N ASN A 120 18.18 -5.92 -21.14
CA ASN A 120 19.38 -6.49 -21.79
C ASN A 120 20.71 -6.03 -21.17
N LYS A 121 20.68 -5.30 -20.05
CA LYS A 121 21.88 -4.68 -19.44
C LYS A 121 22.26 -5.27 -18.10
N LEU A 122 21.27 -5.72 -17.31
CA LEU A 122 21.50 -6.27 -15.98
C LEU A 122 21.72 -7.78 -16.06
N SER A 123 22.55 -8.29 -15.17
CA SER A 123 22.55 -9.72 -14.86
C SER A 123 21.23 -10.13 -14.19
N ASP A 124 20.94 -11.44 -14.19
CA ASP A 124 19.74 -11.97 -13.54
C ASP A 124 19.67 -11.58 -12.06
N GLU A 125 20.80 -11.59 -11.35
CA GLU A 125 20.88 -11.22 -9.93
C GLU A 125 20.59 -9.73 -9.70
N GLU A 126 21.21 -8.84 -10.50
CA GLU A 126 20.94 -7.39 -10.42
C GLU A 126 19.49 -7.06 -10.76
N TYR A 127 18.91 -7.80 -11.71
CA TYR A 127 17.51 -7.62 -12.10
C TYR A 127 16.55 -8.04 -10.97
N GLU A 128 16.81 -9.16 -10.29
CA GLU A 128 16.01 -9.57 -9.12
C GLU A 128 16.11 -8.56 -7.97
N ILE A 129 17.30 -8.01 -7.70
CA ILE A 129 17.47 -6.92 -6.72
C ILE A 129 16.61 -5.71 -7.11
N TYR A 130 16.66 -5.30 -8.39
CA TYR A 130 15.84 -4.21 -8.90
C TYR A 130 14.33 -4.47 -8.69
N LEU A 131 13.85 -5.68 -9.00
CA LEU A 131 12.44 -6.04 -8.79
C LEU A 131 12.05 -6.02 -7.31
N ALA A 132 12.93 -6.49 -6.42
CA ALA A 132 12.69 -6.47 -4.98
C ALA A 132 12.57 -5.04 -4.43
N GLU A 133 13.40 -4.10 -4.90
CA GLU A 133 13.28 -2.68 -4.57
C GLU A 133 11.96 -2.08 -5.06
N CYS A 134 11.57 -2.39 -6.30
CA CYS A 134 10.30 -1.92 -6.86
C CYS A 134 9.09 -2.46 -6.09
N GLN A 135 9.15 -3.74 -5.72
CA GLN A 135 8.13 -4.36 -4.88
C GLN A 135 8.05 -3.68 -3.51
N HIS A 136 9.18 -3.41 -2.87
CA HIS A 136 9.23 -2.77 -1.57
C HIS A 136 8.58 -1.39 -1.58
N ARG A 137 8.87 -0.58 -2.61
CA ARG A 137 8.26 0.75 -2.78
C ARG A 137 6.73 0.71 -2.86
N LEU A 138 6.14 -0.38 -3.35
CA LEU A 138 4.69 -0.55 -3.46
C LEU A 138 4.09 -1.38 -2.32
N SER A 139 4.88 -1.84 -1.36
CA SER A 139 4.44 -2.82 -0.34
C SER A 139 3.39 -2.31 0.66
N ASP A 140 3.05 -1.02 0.59
CA ASP A 140 2.08 -0.31 1.43
C ASP A 140 0.70 -0.14 0.78
N GLY A 141 0.45 -0.75 -0.38
CA GLY A 141 -0.81 -0.58 -1.12
C GLY A 141 -2.03 -1.10 -0.38
N ASP A 142 -1.84 -1.93 0.65
CA ASP A 142 -2.91 -2.25 1.57
C ASP A 142 -3.33 -1.07 2.43
N LEU A 143 -2.52 -0.04 2.67
CA LEU A 143 -2.91 1.14 3.45
C LEU A 143 -3.77 2.12 2.65
N TYR A 144 -3.94 1.92 1.34
CA TYR A 144 -4.61 2.90 0.49
C TYR A 144 -6.11 2.97 0.81
N GLY A 145 -6.61 4.20 0.99
CA GLY A 145 -8.03 4.46 1.23
C GLY A 145 -8.88 4.23 -0.02
N PRO A 146 -10.20 4.02 0.13
CA PRO A 146 -11.09 3.78 -1.00
C PRO A 146 -11.12 4.92 -2.03
N GLN A 147 -10.89 6.16 -1.60
CA GLN A 147 -10.80 7.32 -2.49
C GLN A 147 -9.56 7.26 -3.39
N ILE A 148 -8.42 6.82 -2.86
CA ILE A 148 -7.22 6.56 -3.67
C ILE A 148 -7.50 5.44 -4.67
N CYS A 149 -8.02 4.31 -4.21
CA CYS A 149 -8.27 3.17 -5.09
C CYS A 149 -9.18 3.56 -6.27
N ALA A 150 -10.20 4.39 -6.02
CA ALA A 150 -11.08 4.90 -7.06
C ALA A 150 -10.35 5.81 -8.06
N GLU A 151 -9.48 6.71 -7.60
CA GLU A 151 -8.71 7.59 -8.50
C GLU A 151 -7.64 6.81 -9.28
N VAL A 152 -6.93 5.87 -8.64
CA VAL A 152 -5.98 4.98 -9.31
C VAL A 152 -6.69 4.18 -10.40
N GLN A 153 -7.82 3.55 -10.05
CA GLN A 153 -8.64 2.82 -11.03
C GLN A 153 -9.02 3.71 -12.22
N ARG A 154 -9.51 4.92 -11.98
CA ARG A 154 -9.94 5.84 -13.04
C ARG A 154 -8.79 6.17 -14.00
N ILE A 155 -7.60 6.46 -13.48
CA ILE A 155 -6.43 6.79 -14.32
C ILE A 155 -5.98 5.56 -15.12
N LEU A 156 -5.92 4.39 -14.49
CA LEU A 156 -5.54 3.14 -15.16
C LEU A 156 -6.53 2.73 -16.25
N GLU A 157 -7.84 2.84 -16.00
CA GLU A 157 -8.88 2.54 -17.00
C GLU A 157 -8.72 3.41 -18.24
N MET A 158 -8.41 4.70 -18.07
CA MET A 158 -8.16 5.63 -19.18
C MET A 158 -6.92 5.21 -20.00
N ARG A 159 -5.78 4.96 -19.34
CA ARG A 159 -4.53 4.55 -20.01
C ARG A 159 -4.68 3.23 -20.76
N ILE A 160 -5.37 2.27 -20.17
CA ILE A 160 -5.63 0.96 -20.77
C ILE A 160 -6.55 1.09 -21.97
N ALA A 161 -7.56 1.97 -21.92
CA ALA A 161 -8.43 2.24 -23.06
C ALA A 161 -7.65 2.83 -24.24
N GLU A 162 -6.67 3.70 -23.98
CA GLU A 162 -5.77 4.23 -25.01
C GLU A 162 -4.88 3.15 -25.63
N ILE A 163 -4.31 2.25 -24.83
CA ILE A 163 -3.52 1.10 -25.30
C ILE A 163 -4.39 0.17 -26.16
N ASP A 164 -5.58 -0.18 -25.68
CA ASP A 164 -6.54 -1.04 -26.41
C ASP A 164 -6.95 -0.40 -27.75
N HIS A 165 -7.14 0.92 -27.78
CA HIS A 165 -7.42 1.67 -29.00
C HIS A 165 -6.26 1.58 -30.00
N ARG A 166 -5.01 1.82 -29.56
CA ARG A 166 -3.81 1.69 -30.41
C ARG A 166 -3.65 0.27 -30.94
N ARG A 167 -3.87 -0.75 -30.11
CA ARG A 167 -3.86 -2.17 -30.52
C ARG A 167 -4.86 -2.47 -31.62
N LYS A 168 -6.10 -2.00 -31.49
CA LYS A 168 -7.14 -2.19 -32.52
C LYS A 168 -6.80 -1.50 -33.85
N GLN A 169 -6.02 -0.42 -33.80
CA GLN A 169 -5.53 0.28 -34.99
C GLN A 169 -4.25 -0.31 -35.59
N GLY A 170 -3.68 -1.36 -34.99
CA GLY A 170 -2.38 -1.88 -35.39
C GLY A 170 -1.21 -0.94 -35.08
N ALA A 171 -1.43 0.05 -34.21
CA ALA A 171 -0.46 1.07 -33.79
C ALA A 171 0.16 0.78 -32.41
N SER A 172 -0.02 -0.42 -31.88
CA SER A 172 0.60 -0.85 -30.61
C SER A 172 2.10 -1.00 -30.78
N GLY A 173 2.88 -0.39 -29.88
CA GLY A 173 4.33 -0.55 -29.84
C GLY A 173 4.78 -1.50 -28.73
N PRO A 174 6.07 -1.90 -28.69
CA PRO A 174 6.64 -2.71 -27.61
C PRO A 174 6.45 -2.09 -26.21
N LYS A 175 6.43 -0.75 -26.12
CA LYS A 175 6.19 -0.02 -24.87
C LYS A 175 4.81 -0.32 -24.27
N ASP A 176 3.80 -0.60 -25.10
CA ASP A 176 2.46 -0.97 -24.62
C ASP A 176 2.47 -2.35 -23.95
N ASP A 177 3.26 -3.29 -24.47
CA ASP A 177 3.41 -4.63 -23.88
C ASP A 177 4.16 -4.56 -22.55
N ILE A 178 5.27 -3.81 -22.51
CA ILE A 178 6.03 -3.56 -21.26
C ILE A 178 5.13 -2.88 -20.22
N TYR A 179 4.30 -1.92 -20.65
CA TYR A 179 3.35 -1.26 -19.76
C TYR A 179 2.39 -2.24 -19.09
N LEU A 180 1.79 -3.16 -19.83
CA LEU A 180 0.87 -4.12 -19.25
C LEU A 180 1.55 -5.10 -18.29
N VAL A 181 2.79 -5.50 -18.57
CA VAL A 181 3.59 -6.35 -17.66
C VAL A 181 3.92 -5.59 -16.37
N MET A 182 4.41 -4.35 -16.47
CA MET A 182 4.71 -3.53 -15.28
C MET A 182 3.47 -3.18 -14.47
N LEU A 183 2.36 -2.88 -15.13
CA LEU A 183 1.08 -2.66 -14.48
C LEU A 183 0.65 -3.89 -13.68
N GLU A 184 0.70 -5.08 -14.28
CA GLU A 184 0.34 -6.32 -13.60
C GLU A 184 1.23 -6.57 -12.37
N ARG A 185 2.55 -6.37 -12.50
CA ARG A 185 3.49 -6.46 -11.38
C ARG A 185 3.17 -5.45 -10.29
N ALA A 186 2.99 -4.18 -10.62
CA ALA A 186 2.67 -3.12 -9.68
C ALA A 186 1.37 -3.37 -8.91
N LEU A 187 0.32 -3.85 -9.58
CA LEU A 187 -0.94 -4.25 -8.94
C LEU A 187 -0.75 -5.47 -8.03
N ASN A 188 0.08 -6.43 -8.43
CA ASN A 188 0.39 -7.58 -7.61
C ASN A 188 1.22 -7.20 -6.36
N TRP A 189 2.24 -6.36 -6.50
CA TRP A 189 3.08 -5.90 -5.39
C TRP A 189 2.31 -5.02 -4.41
N SER A 190 1.48 -4.10 -4.92
CA SER A 190 0.71 -3.19 -4.06
C SER A 190 -0.45 -3.85 -3.32
N ASN A 191 -0.99 -4.97 -3.83
CA ASN A 191 -2.16 -5.60 -3.23
C ASN A 191 -3.35 -4.63 -3.04
N ILE A 192 -3.44 -3.65 -3.94
CA ILE A 192 -4.54 -2.71 -4.01
C ILE A 192 -5.80 -3.41 -4.52
N ASP A 193 -6.94 -3.19 -3.85
CA ASP A 193 -8.22 -3.74 -4.28
C ASP A 193 -8.92 -2.78 -5.24
N LEU A 194 -8.71 -3.01 -6.54
CA LEU A 194 -9.44 -2.30 -7.60
C LEU A 194 -10.73 -3.04 -7.94
N LYS A 195 -11.76 -2.28 -8.33
CA LYS A 195 -13.06 -2.80 -8.76
C LYS A 195 -13.35 -2.40 -10.22
N PRO A 196 -12.48 -2.81 -11.17
CA PRO A 196 -12.67 -2.48 -12.58
C PRO A 196 -14.01 -3.00 -13.08
N LYS A 197 -14.75 -2.16 -13.81
CA LYS A 197 -16.10 -2.52 -14.29
C LYS A 197 -16.03 -3.55 -15.42
N SER A 198 -15.09 -3.39 -16.35
CA SER A 198 -14.96 -4.23 -17.54
C SER A 198 -13.62 -3.99 -18.25
N GLY A 199 -13.27 -4.85 -19.21
CA GLY A 199 -12.12 -4.67 -20.09
C GLY A 199 -10.82 -5.28 -19.57
N LEU A 200 -9.70 -4.84 -20.14
CA LEU A 200 -8.37 -5.42 -19.91
C LEU A 200 -7.90 -5.27 -18.45
N LEU A 201 -8.22 -4.16 -17.76
CA LEU A 201 -7.89 -4.00 -16.34
C LEU A 201 -8.57 -5.07 -15.45
N LYS A 202 -9.80 -5.43 -15.79
CA LYS A 202 -10.54 -6.49 -15.10
C LYS A 202 -9.86 -7.84 -15.32
N GLN A 203 -9.47 -8.16 -16.55
CA GLN A 203 -8.75 -9.39 -16.87
C GLN A 203 -7.44 -9.48 -16.06
N ILE A 204 -6.62 -8.43 -16.06
CA ILE A 204 -5.36 -8.37 -15.28
C ILE A 204 -5.64 -8.58 -13.78
N THR A 205 -6.65 -7.90 -13.22
CA THR A 205 -7.00 -8.04 -11.80
C THR A 205 -7.48 -9.45 -11.46
N ASP A 206 -8.29 -10.05 -12.33
CA ASP A 206 -8.81 -11.40 -12.16
C ASP A 206 -7.69 -12.45 -12.28
N ASP A 207 -6.75 -12.26 -13.19
CA ASP A 207 -5.57 -13.12 -13.37
C ASP A 207 -4.62 -13.06 -12.16
N ILE A 208 -4.37 -11.86 -11.61
CA ILE A 208 -3.62 -11.70 -10.35
C ILE A 208 -4.33 -12.47 -9.21
N LYS A 209 -5.65 -12.30 -9.07
CA LYS A 209 -6.45 -13.00 -8.04
C LYS A 209 -6.44 -14.52 -8.25
N ARG A 210 -6.48 -15.00 -9.49
CA ARG A 210 -6.37 -16.42 -9.84
C ARG A 210 -4.99 -16.96 -9.43
N ARG A 211 -3.89 -16.34 -9.89
CA ARG A 211 -2.52 -16.79 -9.58
C ARG A 211 -2.22 -16.81 -8.08
N ARG A 212 -2.74 -15.85 -7.32
CA ARG A 212 -2.62 -15.85 -5.84
C ARG A 212 -3.34 -17.03 -5.19
N ARG A 213 -4.54 -17.38 -5.66
CA ARG A 213 -5.27 -18.57 -5.17
C ARG A 213 -4.53 -19.85 -5.52
N GLU A 214 -4.07 -19.99 -6.75
CA GLU A 214 -3.28 -21.14 -7.18
C GLU A 214 -1.97 -21.27 -6.38
N GLN A 215 -1.30 -20.16 -6.08
CA GLN A 215 -0.11 -20.16 -5.23
C GLN A 215 -0.45 -20.65 -3.82
N LEU A 216 -1.51 -20.11 -3.23
CA LEU A 216 -2.01 -20.53 -1.92
C LEU A 216 -2.31 -22.03 -1.89
N ASP A 217 -2.95 -22.56 -2.93
CA ASP A 217 -3.29 -23.98 -3.00
C ASP A 217 -2.04 -24.87 -3.21
N ARG A 218 -1.08 -24.45 -4.05
CA ARG A 218 0.23 -25.13 -4.15
C ARG A 218 0.97 -25.15 -2.83
N ASP A 219 0.91 -24.06 -2.07
CA ASP A 219 1.56 -23.98 -0.77
C ASP A 219 0.88 -24.90 0.25
N LYS A 220 -0.46 -25.01 0.24
CA LYS A 220 -1.18 -26.05 1.03
C LYS A 220 -0.75 -27.46 0.65
N GLU A 221 -0.65 -27.76 -0.64
CA GLU A 221 -0.21 -29.08 -1.13
C GLU A 221 1.22 -29.43 -0.69
N ARG A 222 2.07 -28.42 -0.52
CA ARG A 222 3.44 -28.55 0.01
C ARG A 222 3.50 -28.63 1.53
N GLY A 223 2.36 -28.61 2.22
CA GLY A 223 2.29 -28.62 3.68
C GLY A 223 2.62 -27.27 4.32
N ALA A 224 2.60 -26.17 3.57
CA ALA A 224 2.69 -24.84 4.17
C ALA A 224 1.47 -24.61 5.06
N THR A 225 1.70 -24.26 6.33
CA THR A 225 0.57 -23.98 7.20
C THR A 225 -0.01 -22.62 6.87
N ILE A 226 -1.31 -22.63 6.54
CA ILE A 226 -2.05 -21.42 6.22
C ILE A 226 -2.81 -20.98 7.46
N ILE A 227 -2.45 -19.79 7.92
CA ILE A 227 -3.06 -19.21 9.10
C ILE A 227 -4.30 -18.45 8.64
N ASP A 228 -5.43 -19.14 8.74
CA ASP A 228 -6.75 -18.64 8.33
C ASP A 228 -7.31 -17.58 9.29
N GLN A 229 -6.95 -17.65 10.58
CA GLN A 229 -7.44 -16.71 11.58
C GLN A 229 -6.60 -15.44 11.62
N ASP A 230 -7.27 -14.31 11.89
CA ASP A 230 -6.59 -13.08 12.27
C ASP A 230 -5.78 -13.35 13.55
N PRO A 231 -4.44 -13.25 13.52
CA PRO A 231 -3.56 -13.41 14.67
C PRO A 231 -3.98 -12.57 15.87
N ILE A 232 -4.56 -11.38 15.66
CA ILE A 232 -5.03 -10.55 16.76
C ILE A 232 -6.27 -11.16 17.41
N GLU A 233 -7.21 -11.67 16.63
CA GLU A 233 -8.39 -12.33 17.18
C GLU A 233 -7.99 -13.62 17.89
N LEU A 234 -7.06 -14.39 17.31
CA LEU A 234 -6.53 -15.58 17.96
C LEU A 234 -5.80 -15.25 19.27
N PHE A 235 -4.99 -14.18 19.29
CA PHE A 235 -4.31 -13.70 20.48
C PHE A 235 -5.30 -13.17 21.55
N LYS A 236 -6.38 -12.50 21.14
CA LYS A 236 -7.44 -12.08 22.06
C LYS A 236 -8.12 -13.28 22.73
N LYS A 237 -8.44 -14.33 21.98
CA LYS A 237 -9.01 -15.57 22.54
C LYS A 237 -8.07 -16.19 23.57
N VAL A 238 -6.77 -16.25 23.27
CA VAL A 238 -5.73 -16.73 24.20
C VAL A 238 -5.71 -15.88 25.48
N LEU A 239 -5.68 -14.55 25.37
CA LEU A 239 -5.65 -13.65 26.52
C LEU A 239 -6.95 -13.65 27.34
N ALA A 240 -8.09 -13.89 26.70
CA ALA A 240 -9.40 -13.98 27.35
C ALA A 240 -9.64 -15.35 28.00
N HIS A 241 -8.68 -16.27 27.93
CA HIS A 241 -8.82 -17.66 28.38
C HIS A 241 -10.04 -18.38 27.77
N GLU A 242 -10.37 -18.06 26.52
CA GLU A 242 -11.44 -18.76 25.80
C GLU A 242 -11.03 -20.19 25.46
N ASN A 243 -12.01 -21.10 25.36
CA ASN A 243 -11.77 -22.47 24.92
C ASN A 243 -11.40 -22.48 23.42
N LEU A 244 -10.10 -22.53 23.14
CA LEU A 244 -9.58 -22.69 21.78
C LEU A 244 -9.84 -24.11 21.27
N THR A 245 -10.31 -24.20 20.02
CA THR A 245 -10.31 -25.47 19.28
C THR A 245 -8.88 -25.96 19.08
N ASP A 246 -8.67 -27.25 18.80
CA ASP A 246 -7.31 -27.77 18.55
C ASP A 246 -6.65 -27.07 17.35
N LYS A 247 -7.44 -26.73 16.32
CA LYS A 247 -7.00 -25.92 15.17
C LYS A 247 -6.56 -24.51 15.60
N ASP A 248 -7.33 -23.85 16.49
CA ASP A 248 -6.99 -22.52 17.00
C ASP A 248 -5.69 -22.57 17.82
N ARG A 249 -5.50 -23.59 18.65
CA ARG A 249 -4.27 -23.78 19.44
C ARG A 249 -3.05 -23.97 18.54
N GLU A 250 -3.16 -24.84 17.54
CA GLU A 250 -2.08 -25.10 16.59
C GLU A 250 -1.69 -23.82 15.81
N GLN A 251 -2.67 -23.08 15.31
CA GLN A 251 -2.43 -21.80 14.65
C GLN A 251 -1.79 -20.75 15.58
N ALA A 252 -2.15 -20.73 16.86
CA ALA A 252 -1.60 -19.80 17.85
C ALA A 252 -0.13 -20.10 18.14
N ILE A 253 0.21 -21.38 18.27
CA ILE A 253 1.59 -21.85 18.46
C ILE A 253 2.44 -21.45 17.24
N GLN A 254 1.96 -21.74 16.04
CA GLN A 254 2.68 -21.41 14.80
C GLN A 254 2.88 -19.89 14.62
N LEU A 255 1.87 -19.08 14.94
CA LEU A 255 2.02 -17.62 14.93
C LEU A 255 3.09 -17.14 15.91
N LEU A 256 3.10 -17.71 17.13
CA LEU A 256 4.11 -17.38 18.12
C LEU A 256 5.51 -17.80 17.66
N GLU A 257 5.65 -18.99 17.08
CA GLU A 257 6.93 -19.46 16.52
C GLU A 257 7.45 -18.55 15.41
N VAL A 258 6.56 -18.10 14.51
CA VAL A 258 6.91 -17.12 13.46
C VAL A 258 7.39 -15.81 14.05
N GLU A 259 6.63 -15.23 14.99
CA GLU A 259 7.03 -13.96 15.61
C GLU A 259 8.33 -14.11 16.41
N LEU A 260 8.55 -15.24 17.08
CA LEU A 260 9.82 -15.53 17.76
C LEU A 260 10.98 -15.64 16.77
N GLU A 261 10.81 -16.33 15.64
CA GLU A 261 11.84 -16.38 14.59
C GLU A 261 12.10 -15.01 13.96
N LEU A 262 11.04 -14.24 13.70
CA LEU A 262 11.17 -12.86 13.21
C LEU A 262 11.86 -11.95 14.24
N LEU A 263 11.70 -12.18 15.54
CA LEU A 263 12.44 -11.46 16.58
C LEU A 263 13.92 -11.89 16.64
N LYS A 264 14.20 -13.20 16.53
CA LYS A 264 15.58 -13.74 16.50
C LYS A 264 16.36 -13.21 15.30
N HIS A 265 15.72 -13.14 14.13
CA HIS A 265 16.34 -12.73 12.88
C HIS A 265 16.21 -11.22 12.61
N GLY A 266 15.11 -10.59 13.02
CA GLY A 266 14.87 -9.15 12.88
C GLY A 266 15.83 -8.29 13.70
N TYR A 267 16.35 -8.82 14.83
CA TYR A 267 17.43 -8.16 15.57
C TYR A 267 18.76 -8.09 14.80
N ARG A 268 18.94 -8.87 13.72
CA ARG A 268 20.14 -8.79 12.87
C ARG A 268 20.05 -7.71 11.79
N PHE A 269 18.84 -7.27 11.40
CA PHE A 269 18.67 -6.22 10.39
C PHE A 269 18.78 -4.79 10.93
N PHE A 270 18.71 -4.60 12.26
CA PHE A 270 18.81 -3.27 12.90
C PHE A 270 20.13 -3.02 13.63
N LYS A 271 21.11 -3.93 13.55
CA LYS A 271 22.50 -3.56 13.86
C LYS A 271 23.10 -2.91 12.61
N SER A 272 22.83 -1.62 12.41
CA SER A 272 23.76 -0.78 11.67
C SER A 272 25.01 -0.63 12.53
N GLU A 273 26.01 -1.46 12.26
CA GLU A 273 27.41 -1.09 12.46
C GLU A 273 27.65 0.14 11.57
N ASP A 274 27.34 1.34 12.06
CA ASP A 274 27.75 2.65 11.49
C ASP A 274 27.27 3.79 12.41
N TYR A 275 27.64 3.70 13.69
CA TYR A 275 27.79 4.87 14.57
C TYR A 275 29.14 4.74 15.27
N GLU A 276 30.20 4.91 14.50
CA GLU A 276 31.50 5.42 14.98
C GLU A 276 31.69 6.85 14.50
#